data_AF-A0A443LC03-F1
#
_entry.id   AF-A0A443LC03-F1
#
_cell.length_a   1.000
_cell.length_b   1.000
_cell.length_c   1.000
_cell.angle_alpha   90.00
_cell.angle_beta   90.00
_cell.angle_gamma   90.00
#
_symmetry.space_group_name_H-M   'P 1'
#
loop_
_entity.id
_entity.type
_entity.pdbx_description
1 polymer ?
#
loop_
_entity_poly.entity_id
_entity_poly.type
_entity_poly.pdbx_seq_one_letter_code
_entity_poly.pdbx_strand_id
1 'polypeptide(L)'
;MTVTSDFTQKLYENFAENTKLRAVENAVTKNGLLSSLEVRGSHAANLPEFSIDLTKDPVTNQKQSGRCWMFAALNTFRHKFINEFKTEDFEFSQAYTFFWDKYEKSNWFMEQIIGDIEMDDRRLKFLLQTPQQDGGQWDMMVAIFEKYGIVPKAVYPESQASSSSRELNQYLNKLLRQDAEILRYTIEQGGDVKAVKEELLQEVFNFLAVTLGLPPQNFEFAFRNKDNEYKKFVGSPKEFYNEYVGIDLNNYVSVINAPTADKPYNKSYTVEFLGNVIGGKEVKHLNVEMDRFKKLAIAQMQAGETVWFGCDVGQESNRSAGLLTMDSYDFKSSLDIEFTQSKAGRLDYGESLMTHAMVLAGVDLDADGNSTKWKVENSWGKDAGQKGYFVASDEWMDEYTYQIVVRKDLLTEEELAAYEEKPQVLLPWDPMGALA
;
A
#
# COMPACT_ATOMS: atom_id res chain seq x y z
N MET A 1 -35.10 8.96 -19.53
CA MET A 1 -36.28 9.27 -18.69
C MET A 1 -36.00 10.56 -17.94
N THR A 2 -36.91 11.52 -17.96
CA THR A 2 -36.79 12.74 -17.15
C THR A 2 -37.41 12.48 -15.78
N VAL A 3 -36.75 12.89 -14.69
CA VAL A 3 -37.32 12.85 -13.34
C VAL A 3 -38.39 13.93 -13.24
N THR A 4 -39.65 13.53 -13.17
CA THR A 4 -40.79 14.45 -13.08
C THR A 4 -41.21 14.66 -11.63
N SER A 5 -41.92 15.76 -11.36
CA SER A 5 -42.47 16.04 -10.02
C SER A 5 -43.41 14.93 -9.54
N ASP A 6 -44.28 14.42 -10.42
CA ASP A 6 -45.20 13.32 -10.08
C ASP A 6 -44.46 12.04 -9.71
N PHE A 7 -43.35 11.74 -10.41
CA PHE A 7 -42.51 10.59 -10.06
C PHE A 7 -41.87 10.78 -8.69
N THR A 8 -41.30 11.96 -8.41
CA THR A 8 -40.71 12.26 -7.10
C THR A 8 -41.75 12.22 -5.97
N GLN A 9 -42.96 12.72 -6.20
CA GLN A 9 -44.05 12.66 -5.23
C GLN A 9 -44.43 11.22 -4.90
N LYS A 10 -44.51 10.34 -5.92
CA LYS A 10 -44.72 8.91 -5.72
C LYS A 10 -43.61 8.27 -4.86
N LEU A 11 -42.35 8.65 -5.07
CA LEU A 11 -41.24 8.15 -4.24
C LEU A 11 -41.36 8.61 -2.78
N TYR A 12 -41.79 9.85 -2.55
CA TYR A 12 -42.03 10.38 -1.20
C TYR A 12 -43.11 9.60 -0.45
N GLU A 13 -44.25 9.37 -1.11
CA GLU A 13 -45.37 8.59 -0.54
C GLU A 13 -44.94 7.16 -0.19
N ASN A 14 -44.25 6.48 -1.11
CA ASN A 14 -43.70 5.13 -0.88
C ASN A 14 -42.76 5.09 0.34
N PHE A 15 -41.90 6.09 0.51
CA PHE A 15 -41.00 6.16 1.66
C PHE A 15 -41.75 6.46 2.96
N ALA A 16 -42.70 7.39 2.95
CA ALA A 16 -43.48 7.80 4.11
C ALA A 16 -44.34 6.66 4.71
N GLU A 17 -44.80 5.73 3.86
CA GLU A 17 -45.53 4.53 4.25
C GLU A 17 -44.60 3.39 4.74
N ASN A 18 -43.32 3.42 4.39
CA ASN A 18 -42.36 2.39 4.77
C ASN A 18 -41.87 2.60 6.22
N THR A 19 -42.58 1.99 7.16
CA THR A 19 -42.26 2.07 8.60
C THR A 19 -40.85 1.62 8.96
N LYS A 20 -40.30 0.61 8.24
CA LYS A 20 -38.92 0.13 8.41
C LYS A 20 -37.92 1.23 8.05
N LEU A 21 -38.02 1.79 6.84
CA LEU A 21 -37.12 2.84 6.38
C LEU A 21 -37.22 4.10 7.24
N ARG A 22 -38.41 4.43 7.77
CA ARG A 22 -38.57 5.55 8.71
C ARG A 22 -37.92 5.31 10.06
N ALA A 23 -37.95 4.07 10.57
CA ALA A 23 -37.22 3.73 11.79
C ALA A 23 -35.70 3.82 11.57
N VAL A 24 -35.22 3.30 10.44
CA VAL A 24 -33.81 3.38 10.03
C VAL A 24 -33.39 4.83 9.80
N GLU A 25 -34.22 5.67 9.18
CA GLU A 25 -34.00 7.10 8.99
C GLU A 25 -33.72 7.80 10.33
N ASN A 26 -34.56 7.56 11.35
CA ASN A 26 -34.36 8.15 12.68
C ASN A 26 -33.01 7.76 13.30
N ALA A 27 -32.61 6.49 13.16
CA ALA A 27 -31.33 6.00 13.67
C ALA A 27 -30.14 6.59 12.88
N VAL A 28 -30.19 6.51 11.55
CA VAL A 28 -29.12 6.93 10.63
C VAL A 28 -28.91 8.44 10.67
N THR A 29 -29.99 9.25 10.67
CA THR A 29 -29.87 10.71 10.75
C THR A 29 -29.31 11.18 12.09
N LYS A 30 -29.46 10.38 13.16
CA LYS A 30 -28.90 10.69 14.48
C LYS A 30 -27.46 10.22 14.66
N ASN A 31 -27.12 9.03 14.18
CA ASN A 31 -25.88 8.33 14.53
C ASN A 31 -24.91 8.11 13.34
N GLY A 32 -25.35 8.36 12.11
CA GLY A 32 -24.64 8.00 10.88
C GLY A 32 -25.03 6.62 10.33
N LEU A 33 -24.78 6.40 9.05
CA LEU A 33 -25.18 5.19 8.32
C LEU A 33 -24.53 3.93 8.92
N LEU A 34 -23.20 3.80 8.80
CA LEU A 34 -22.48 2.60 9.20
C LEU A 34 -22.67 2.26 10.68
N SER A 35 -22.57 3.24 11.57
CA SER A 35 -22.79 3.06 13.02
C SER A 35 -24.20 2.53 13.36
N SER A 36 -25.20 2.87 12.53
CA SER A 36 -26.58 2.39 12.74
C SER A 36 -26.82 1.00 12.14
N LEU A 37 -25.98 0.57 11.20
CA LEU A 37 -26.10 -0.72 10.51
C LEU A 37 -25.15 -1.80 11.04
N GLU A 38 -24.31 -1.46 12.03
CA GLU A 38 -23.30 -2.37 12.56
C GLU A 38 -23.92 -3.64 13.17
N VAL A 39 -23.40 -4.79 12.74
CA VAL A 39 -23.88 -6.10 13.19
C VAL A 39 -23.05 -6.58 14.38
N ARG A 40 -23.63 -6.53 15.58
CA ARG A 40 -22.96 -6.98 16.82
C ARG A 40 -22.44 -8.43 16.72
N GLY A 41 -23.13 -9.30 15.98
CA GLY A 41 -22.73 -10.69 15.77
C GLY A 41 -21.39 -10.84 15.05
N SER A 42 -21.06 -9.91 14.14
CA SER A 42 -19.80 -9.93 13.38
C SER A 42 -18.58 -9.90 14.30
N HIS A 43 -18.60 -9.09 15.36
CA HIS A 43 -17.51 -9.06 16.33
C HIS A 43 -17.30 -10.43 17.03
N ALA A 44 -18.38 -11.15 17.34
CA ALA A 44 -18.27 -12.45 17.99
C ALA A 44 -17.73 -13.53 17.04
N ALA A 45 -18.05 -13.43 15.74
CA ALA A 45 -17.50 -14.33 14.72
C ALA A 45 -16.01 -14.07 14.46
N ASN A 46 -15.57 -12.81 14.60
CA ASN A 46 -14.23 -12.35 14.20
C ASN A 46 -13.30 -12.03 15.39
N LEU A 47 -13.34 -12.84 16.45
CA LEU A 47 -12.42 -12.68 17.58
C LEU A 47 -10.95 -12.84 17.14
N PRO A 48 -10.01 -12.04 17.67
CA PRO A 48 -8.62 -11.96 17.20
C PRO A 48 -7.73 -13.10 17.75
N GLU A 49 -8.15 -14.34 17.56
CA GLU A 49 -7.42 -15.55 17.91
C GLU A 49 -7.12 -16.34 16.63
N PHE A 50 -5.87 -16.81 16.49
CA PHE A 50 -5.35 -17.37 15.25
C PHE A 50 -4.48 -18.59 15.51
N SER A 51 -4.65 -19.65 14.70
CA SER A 51 -3.80 -20.84 14.73
C SER A 51 -2.31 -20.56 14.45
N ILE A 52 -2.02 -19.58 13.58
CA ILE A 52 -0.68 -19.06 13.30
C ILE A 52 -0.68 -17.58 13.72
N ASP A 53 0.20 -17.22 14.65
CA ASP A 53 0.35 -15.85 15.16
C ASP A 53 1.84 -15.50 15.28
N LEU A 54 2.34 -14.68 14.34
CA LEU A 54 3.78 -14.43 14.15
C LEU A 54 4.34 -13.31 15.03
N THR A 55 3.51 -12.33 15.40
CA THR A 55 3.98 -11.17 16.17
C THR A 55 2.88 -10.52 17.00
N LYS A 56 3.28 -9.95 18.14
CA LYS A 56 2.45 -9.10 19.00
C LYS A 56 3.14 -7.77 19.29
N ASP A 57 4.09 -7.40 18.44
CA ASP A 57 4.93 -6.21 18.62
C ASP A 57 4.08 -4.93 18.54
N PRO A 58 4.50 -3.85 19.22
CA PRO A 58 3.82 -2.56 19.13
C PRO A 58 3.77 -2.07 17.69
N VAL A 59 2.60 -1.68 17.20
CA VAL A 59 2.42 -1.20 15.82
C VAL A 59 3.07 0.17 15.59
N THR A 60 3.29 0.47 14.32
CA THR A 60 3.81 1.75 13.84
C THR A 60 2.68 2.74 13.51
N ASN A 61 3.00 4.02 13.23
CA ASN A 61 2.01 5.04 12.88
C ASN A 61 2.51 6.00 11.78
N GLN A 62 1.94 5.89 10.58
CA GLN A 62 2.22 6.75 9.43
C GLN A 62 1.59 8.14 9.53
N LYS A 63 0.64 8.32 10.45
CA LYS A 63 -0.13 9.56 10.67
C LYS A 63 -0.78 10.07 9.38
N GLN A 64 -0.63 11.35 9.07
CA GLN A 64 -1.30 12.03 7.95
C GLN A 64 -0.42 11.99 6.69
N SER A 65 0.04 10.79 6.32
CA SER A 65 0.82 10.54 5.11
C SER A 65 0.38 9.23 4.46
N GLY A 66 0.53 9.11 3.14
CA GLY A 66 0.22 7.90 2.37
C GLY A 66 1.41 6.93 2.31
N ARG A 67 2.13 6.72 3.41
CA ARG A 67 3.37 5.91 3.46
C ARG A 67 3.11 4.44 3.80
N CYS A 68 1.87 3.96 3.72
CA CYS A 68 1.48 2.65 4.23
C CYS A 68 2.36 1.51 3.68
N TRP A 69 2.67 1.55 2.38
CA TRP A 69 3.53 0.60 1.69
C TRP A 69 4.95 0.55 2.26
N MET A 70 5.52 1.71 2.65
CA MET A 70 6.83 1.80 3.30
C MET A 70 6.79 1.21 4.71
N PHE A 71 5.75 1.56 5.48
CA PHE A 71 5.58 1.06 6.84
C PHE A 71 5.40 -0.46 6.82
N ALA A 72 4.55 -0.99 5.96
CA ALA A 72 4.35 -2.43 5.81
C ALA A 72 5.65 -3.15 5.41
N ALA A 73 6.41 -2.62 4.44
CA ALA A 73 7.68 -3.24 4.03
C ALA A 73 8.75 -3.20 5.15
N LEU A 74 8.83 -2.10 5.90
CA LEU A 74 9.76 -2.00 7.03
C LEU A 74 9.29 -2.85 8.23
N ASN A 75 7.98 -3.03 8.42
CA ASN A 75 7.44 -3.92 9.44
C ASN A 75 7.82 -5.38 9.16
N THR A 76 7.74 -5.86 7.91
CA THR A 76 8.16 -7.25 7.59
C THR A 76 9.61 -7.52 8.02
N PHE A 77 10.51 -6.55 7.92
CA PHE A 77 11.89 -6.71 8.35
C PHE A 77 12.11 -6.48 9.85
N ARG A 78 11.35 -5.55 10.47
CA ARG A 78 11.58 -5.20 11.87
C ARG A 78 11.24 -6.36 12.80
N HIS A 79 10.26 -7.20 12.48
CA HIS A 79 9.94 -8.37 13.29
C HIS A 79 11.09 -9.38 13.29
N LYS A 80 11.73 -9.60 12.13
CA LYS A 80 12.97 -10.38 12.05
C LYS A 80 14.06 -9.78 12.93
N PHE A 81 14.27 -8.47 12.85
CA PHE A 81 15.25 -7.77 13.68
C PHE A 81 14.96 -7.94 15.19
N ILE A 82 13.71 -7.71 15.61
CA ILE A 82 13.29 -7.83 17.01
C ILE A 82 13.54 -9.24 17.53
N ASN A 83 13.23 -10.25 16.73
CA ASN A 83 13.43 -11.66 17.09
C ASN A 83 14.91 -12.05 17.13
N GLU A 84 15.69 -11.70 16.10
CA GLU A 84 17.09 -12.08 15.97
C GLU A 84 17.99 -11.37 16.99
N PHE A 85 17.76 -10.08 17.20
CA PHE A 85 18.55 -9.25 18.11
C PHE A 85 17.93 -9.13 19.50
N LYS A 86 16.78 -9.76 19.75
CA LYS A 86 16.05 -9.76 21.03
C LYS A 86 15.84 -8.35 21.59
N THR A 87 15.45 -7.40 20.75
CA THR A 87 15.13 -6.03 21.22
C THR A 87 13.73 -5.98 21.83
N GLU A 88 13.47 -5.01 22.71
CA GLU A 88 12.10 -4.77 23.23
C GLU A 88 11.20 -4.17 22.16
N ASP A 89 11.71 -3.17 21.46
CA ASP A 89 11.06 -2.49 20.34
C ASP A 89 12.13 -1.99 19.39
N PHE A 90 11.82 -1.94 18.10
CA PHE A 90 12.68 -1.41 17.07
C PHE A 90 11.87 -0.95 15.86
N GLU A 91 12.27 0.18 15.30
CA GLU A 91 11.75 0.68 14.03
C GLU A 91 12.90 1.12 13.12
N PHE A 92 12.79 0.75 11.84
CA PHE A 92 13.53 1.40 10.78
C PHE A 92 12.91 2.76 10.46
N SER A 93 13.71 3.70 9.97
CA SER A 93 13.24 5.04 9.62
C SER A 93 12.42 5.02 8.34
N GLN A 94 11.11 5.21 8.48
CA GLN A 94 10.20 5.40 7.36
C GLN A 94 10.38 6.78 6.72
N ALA A 95 10.86 7.77 7.47
CA ALA A 95 11.21 9.09 6.93
C ALA A 95 12.42 9.02 5.98
N TYR A 96 13.39 8.14 6.25
CA TYR A 96 14.59 7.98 5.41
C TYR A 96 14.22 7.47 4.02
N THR A 97 13.40 6.43 3.95
CA THR A 97 12.89 5.90 2.67
C THR A 97 12.00 6.89 1.96
N PHE A 98 11.20 7.67 2.72
CA PHE A 98 10.33 8.71 2.17
C PHE A 98 11.10 9.84 1.49
N PHE A 99 12.23 10.27 2.05
CA PHE A 99 13.09 11.25 1.40
C PHE A 99 13.54 10.76 0.02
N TRP A 100 14.14 9.57 -0.03
CA TRP A 100 14.72 9.05 -1.26
C TRP A 100 13.67 8.71 -2.30
N ASP A 101 12.54 8.16 -1.88
CA ASP A 101 11.42 7.90 -2.79
C ASP A 101 10.89 9.18 -3.43
N LYS A 102 10.72 10.27 -2.68
CA LYS A 102 10.27 11.54 -3.28
C LYS A 102 11.28 12.16 -4.23
N TYR A 103 12.56 12.08 -3.88
CA TYR A 103 13.63 12.56 -4.75
C TYR A 103 13.67 11.75 -6.04
N GLU A 104 13.59 10.43 -5.94
CA GLU A 104 13.62 9.53 -7.09
C GLU A 104 12.36 9.63 -7.95
N LYS A 105 11.17 9.70 -7.36
CA LYS A 105 9.93 9.97 -8.10
C LYS A 105 9.96 11.28 -8.87
N SER A 106 10.61 12.31 -8.32
CA SER A 106 10.80 13.59 -9.01
C SER A 106 11.68 13.41 -10.25
N ASN A 107 12.80 12.69 -10.11
CA ASN A 107 13.67 12.31 -11.22
C ASN A 107 12.95 11.42 -12.26
N TRP A 108 12.19 10.42 -11.80
CA TRP A 108 11.38 9.54 -12.63
C TRP A 108 10.37 10.31 -13.47
N PHE A 109 9.62 11.20 -12.84
CA PHE A 109 8.66 12.08 -13.51
C PHE A 109 9.34 12.92 -14.60
N MET A 110 10.48 13.56 -14.29
CA MET A 110 11.23 14.34 -15.28
C MET A 110 11.70 13.47 -16.45
N GLU A 111 12.17 12.24 -16.20
CA GLU A 111 12.52 11.29 -17.25
C GLU A 111 11.32 10.87 -18.10
N GLN A 112 10.12 10.69 -17.51
CA GLN A 112 8.92 10.41 -18.30
C GLN A 112 8.52 11.59 -19.19
N ILE A 113 8.81 12.83 -18.78
CA ILE A 113 8.56 14.04 -19.59
C ILE A 113 9.57 14.18 -20.73
N ILE A 114 10.83 13.79 -20.50
CA ILE A 114 11.92 13.89 -21.47
C ILE A 114 11.92 12.71 -22.47
N GLY A 115 11.50 11.54 -22.03
CA GLY A 115 11.64 10.28 -22.75
C GLY A 115 10.88 10.21 -24.08
N ASP A 116 11.24 9.20 -24.87
CA ASP A 116 10.76 9.01 -26.25
C ASP A 116 9.36 8.36 -26.36
N ILE A 117 8.62 8.23 -25.24
CA ILE A 117 7.27 7.66 -25.25
C ILE A 117 6.33 8.61 -25.99
N GLU A 118 5.48 8.07 -26.88
CA GLU A 118 4.47 8.86 -27.59
C GLU A 118 3.51 9.51 -26.56
N MET A 119 3.74 10.80 -26.32
CA MET A 119 3.07 11.54 -25.28
C MET A 119 1.78 12.17 -25.82
N ASP A 120 0.70 11.41 -25.80
CA ASP A 120 -0.64 11.94 -26.05
C ASP A 120 -1.17 12.82 -24.90
N ASP A 121 -2.26 13.55 -25.16
CA ASP A 121 -2.89 14.44 -24.19
C ASP A 121 -3.30 13.73 -22.89
N ARG A 122 -3.71 12.47 -22.96
CA ARG A 122 -4.20 11.71 -21.79
C ARG A 122 -3.04 11.25 -20.92
N ARG A 123 -1.96 10.76 -21.52
CA ARG A 123 -0.70 10.40 -20.85
C ARG A 123 -0.04 11.60 -20.19
N LEU A 124 0.04 12.72 -20.91
CA LEU A 124 0.60 13.95 -20.35
C LEU A 124 -0.24 14.45 -19.17
N LYS A 125 -1.57 14.49 -19.31
CA LYS A 125 -2.48 14.87 -18.22
C LYS A 125 -2.37 13.91 -17.04
N PHE A 126 -2.22 12.61 -17.27
CA PHE A 126 -2.03 11.63 -16.20
C PHE A 126 -0.77 11.93 -15.37
N LEU A 127 0.38 12.11 -16.02
CA LEU A 127 1.64 12.47 -15.35
C LEU A 127 1.51 13.82 -14.60
N LEU A 128 0.91 14.83 -15.22
CA LEU A 128 0.76 16.16 -14.61
C LEU A 128 -0.31 16.22 -13.51
N GLN A 129 -1.29 15.32 -13.52
CA GLN A 129 -2.32 15.26 -12.48
C GLN A 129 -1.68 14.94 -11.14
N THR A 130 -0.79 13.94 -11.11
CA THR A 130 -0.08 13.53 -9.90
C THR A 130 1.41 13.25 -10.23
N PRO A 131 2.25 14.30 -10.36
CA PRO A 131 3.68 14.12 -10.70
C PRO A 131 4.40 13.18 -9.74
N GLN A 132 4.11 13.34 -8.44
CA GLN A 132 4.43 12.36 -7.42
C GLN A 132 3.33 12.32 -6.35
N GLN A 133 3.32 11.22 -5.59
CA GLN A 133 2.51 11.03 -4.40
C GLN A 133 3.26 10.16 -3.37
N ASP A 134 2.72 10.09 -2.14
CA ASP A 134 3.33 9.30 -1.07
C ASP A 134 3.30 7.80 -1.36
N GLY A 135 2.20 7.31 -1.94
CA GLY A 135 1.96 5.89 -2.13
C GLY A 135 2.93 5.25 -3.10
N GLY A 136 3.03 3.92 -3.05
CA GLY A 136 3.98 3.17 -3.86
C GLY A 136 3.64 1.68 -3.92
N GLN A 137 4.58 0.91 -4.46
CA GLN A 137 4.46 -0.54 -4.55
C GLN A 137 5.73 -1.24 -4.06
N TRP A 138 5.65 -2.55 -3.85
CA TRP A 138 6.77 -3.34 -3.31
C TRP A 138 8.09 -3.13 -4.06
N ASP A 139 8.11 -3.30 -5.38
CA ASP A 139 9.36 -3.23 -6.16
C ASP A 139 10.01 -1.83 -6.11
N MET A 140 9.19 -0.79 -5.94
CA MET A 140 9.66 0.59 -5.71
C MET A 140 10.39 0.72 -4.36
N MET A 141 9.97 -0.02 -3.31
CA MET A 141 10.72 -0.07 -2.04
C MET A 141 12.03 -0.82 -2.20
N VAL A 142 12.00 -1.94 -2.93
CA VAL A 142 13.22 -2.72 -3.21
C VAL A 142 14.27 -1.85 -3.88
N ALA A 143 13.87 -1.08 -4.90
CA ALA A 143 14.78 -0.17 -5.59
C ALA A 143 15.39 0.89 -4.66
N ILE A 144 14.60 1.42 -3.70
CA ILE A 144 15.12 2.34 -2.68
C ILE A 144 16.10 1.65 -1.73
N PHE A 145 15.78 0.46 -1.24
CA PHE A 145 16.68 -0.27 -0.33
C PHE A 145 18.00 -0.65 -1.00
N GLU A 146 17.96 -1.14 -2.24
CA GLU A 146 19.17 -1.49 -2.98
C GLU A 146 20.06 -0.26 -3.26
N LYS A 147 19.44 0.89 -3.56
CA LYS A 147 20.17 2.11 -3.90
C LYS A 147 20.65 2.89 -2.68
N TYR A 148 19.88 2.92 -1.59
CA TYR A 148 20.13 3.81 -0.45
C TYR A 148 20.27 3.09 0.89
N GLY A 149 19.91 1.81 1.00
CA GLY A 149 19.90 1.08 2.27
C GLY A 149 18.79 1.55 3.20
N ILE A 150 18.98 1.32 4.50
CA ILE A 150 18.03 1.71 5.56
C ILE A 150 18.77 2.21 6.79
N VAL A 151 18.07 2.92 7.66
CA VAL A 151 18.62 3.39 8.95
C VAL A 151 17.62 3.15 10.08
N PRO A 152 18.06 3.04 11.35
CA PRO A 152 17.17 3.07 12.49
C PRO A 152 16.39 4.39 12.57
N LYS A 153 15.13 4.32 13.04
CA LYS A 153 14.30 5.52 13.27
C LYS A 153 14.93 6.51 14.25
N ALA A 154 15.72 6.02 15.21
CA ALA A 154 16.45 6.87 16.14
C ALA A 154 17.55 7.72 15.48
N VAL A 155 18.08 7.28 14.32
CA VAL A 155 19.13 7.98 13.58
C VAL A 155 18.55 9.05 12.66
N TYR A 156 17.41 8.75 12.02
CA TYR A 156 16.68 9.69 11.17
C TYR A 156 15.20 9.70 11.59
N PRO A 157 14.83 10.55 12.55
CA PRO A 157 13.47 10.57 13.10
C PRO A 157 12.47 11.23 12.13
N GLU A 158 11.20 11.12 12.48
CA GLU A 158 10.12 11.79 11.77
C GLU A 158 10.25 13.33 11.84
N SER A 159 9.96 14.00 10.72
CA SER A 159 9.74 15.44 10.66
C SER A 159 8.24 15.76 10.64
N GLN A 160 7.89 17.05 10.73
CA GLN A 160 6.50 17.46 10.55
C GLN A 160 5.96 17.03 9.17
N ALA A 161 6.78 17.19 8.12
CA ALA A 161 6.38 16.86 6.76
C ALA A 161 6.32 15.35 6.49
N SER A 162 7.13 14.53 7.18
CA SER A 162 6.98 13.07 7.06
C SER A 162 5.69 12.58 7.74
N SER A 163 5.31 13.20 8.87
CA SER A 163 4.09 12.86 9.61
C SER A 163 2.80 13.55 9.11
N SER A 164 2.91 14.58 8.26
CA SER A 164 1.80 15.31 7.64
C SER A 164 2.24 15.88 6.29
N SER A 165 2.14 15.07 5.23
CA SER A 165 2.84 15.29 3.95
C SER A 165 2.10 16.20 2.96
N ARG A 166 0.88 16.64 3.28
CA ARG A 166 0.03 17.41 2.35
C ARG A 166 0.72 18.66 1.81
N GLU A 167 1.34 19.45 2.68
CA GLU A 167 2.03 20.68 2.27
C GLU A 167 3.26 20.38 1.41
N LEU A 168 4.09 19.42 1.83
CA LEU A 168 5.25 18.97 1.05
C LEU A 168 4.80 18.58 -0.37
N ASN A 169 3.79 17.71 -0.49
CA ASN A 169 3.30 17.24 -1.78
C ASN A 169 2.70 18.36 -2.63
N GLN A 170 1.97 19.29 -2.02
CA GLN A 170 1.39 20.43 -2.74
C GLN A 170 2.47 21.28 -3.42
N TYR A 171 3.54 21.63 -2.70
CA TYR A 171 4.60 22.46 -3.24
C TYR A 171 5.55 21.69 -4.16
N LEU A 172 5.87 20.43 -3.85
CA LEU A 172 6.66 19.58 -4.74
C LEU A 172 5.94 19.36 -6.07
N ASN A 173 4.64 19.03 -6.06
CA ASN A 173 3.87 18.87 -7.31
C ASN A 173 3.68 20.19 -8.06
N LYS A 174 3.73 21.34 -7.38
CA LYS A 174 3.75 22.64 -8.05
C LYS A 174 5.09 22.86 -8.78
N LEU A 175 6.21 22.55 -8.11
CA LEU A 175 7.55 22.63 -8.68
C LEU A 175 7.67 21.69 -9.90
N LEU A 176 7.34 20.41 -9.75
CA LEU A 176 7.45 19.43 -10.85
C LEU A 176 6.61 19.78 -12.09
N ARG A 177 5.44 20.41 -11.91
CA ARG A 177 4.65 20.88 -13.07
C ARG A 177 5.32 22.05 -13.80
N GLN A 178 5.96 22.95 -13.06
CA GLN A 178 6.78 24.02 -13.65
C GLN A 178 8.00 23.43 -14.36
N ASP A 179 8.66 22.46 -13.74
CA ASP A 179 9.82 21.76 -14.29
C ASP A 179 9.48 21.04 -15.59
N ALA A 180 8.30 20.43 -15.69
CA ALA A 180 7.84 19.80 -16.93
C ALA A 180 7.67 20.80 -18.08
N GLU A 181 7.17 22.01 -17.80
CA GLU A 181 7.08 23.08 -18.80
C GLU A 181 8.47 23.52 -19.25
N ILE A 182 9.38 23.75 -18.30
CA ILE A 182 10.78 24.12 -18.57
C ILE A 182 11.46 23.07 -19.45
N LEU A 183 11.40 21.80 -19.06
CA LEU A 183 12.04 20.70 -19.79
C LEU A 183 11.51 20.57 -21.23
N ARG A 184 10.18 20.61 -21.41
CA ARG A 184 9.58 20.53 -22.74
C ARG A 184 9.96 21.73 -23.61
N TYR A 185 9.97 22.93 -23.04
CA TYR A 185 10.43 24.12 -23.75
C TYR A 185 11.92 24.01 -24.14
N THR A 186 12.78 23.53 -23.24
CA THR A 186 14.20 23.30 -23.55
C THR A 186 14.37 22.32 -24.71
N ILE A 187 13.61 21.23 -24.75
CA ILE A 187 13.61 20.26 -25.85
C ILE A 187 13.17 20.93 -27.17
N GLU A 188 12.08 21.70 -27.15
CA GLU A 188 11.57 22.41 -28.33
C GLU A 188 12.59 23.40 -28.91
N GLN A 189 13.36 24.07 -28.05
CA GLN A 189 14.41 24.99 -28.46
C GLN A 189 15.74 24.29 -28.83
N GLY A 190 15.83 22.96 -28.74
CA GLY A 190 17.06 22.21 -29.00
C GLY A 190 18.17 22.47 -27.98
N GLY A 191 17.82 22.83 -26.74
CA GLY A 191 18.75 23.09 -25.66
C GLY A 191 19.26 21.83 -24.97
N ASP A 192 20.22 21.99 -24.04
CA ASP A 192 20.75 20.91 -23.23
C ASP A 192 19.79 20.55 -22.09
N VAL A 193 18.81 19.70 -22.39
CA VAL A 193 17.79 19.23 -21.43
C VAL A 193 18.41 18.52 -20.22
N LYS A 194 19.56 17.88 -20.38
CA LYS A 194 20.23 17.16 -19.30
C LYS A 194 20.80 18.13 -18.27
N ALA A 195 21.51 19.16 -18.72
CA ALA A 195 22.04 20.20 -17.83
C ALA A 195 20.90 20.91 -17.07
N VAL A 196 19.80 21.25 -17.74
CA VAL A 196 18.62 21.86 -17.10
C VAL A 196 18.02 20.92 -16.05
N LYS A 197 17.84 19.64 -16.37
CA LYS A 197 17.32 18.65 -15.41
C LYS A 197 18.19 18.54 -14.15
N GLU A 198 19.52 18.58 -14.28
CA GLU A 198 20.44 18.54 -13.14
C GLU A 198 20.21 19.72 -12.17
N GLU A 199 19.98 20.93 -12.69
CA GLU A 199 19.65 22.10 -11.87
C GLU A 199 18.29 21.96 -11.17
N LEU A 200 17.26 21.47 -11.87
CA LEU A 200 15.93 21.24 -11.31
C LEU A 200 15.95 20.17 -10.21
N LEU A 201 16.73 19.10 -10.40
CA LEU A 201 16.93 18.08 -9.35
C LEU A 201 17.65 18.63 -8.13
N GLN A 202 18.59 19.56 -8.29
CA GLN A 202 19.23 20.22 -7.16
C GLN A 202 18.23 21.07 -6.36
N GLU A 203 17.29 21.74 -7.04
CA GLU A 203 16.19 22.48 -6.40
C GLU A 203 15.27 21.53 -5.61
N VAL A 204 14.84 20.43 -6.23
CA VAL A 204 14.04 19.38 -5.57
C VAL A 204 14.76 18.83 -4.33
N PHE A 205 16.06 18.50 -4.45
CA PHE A 205 16.84 17.99 -3.34
C PHE A 205 16.89 18.98 -2.17
N ASN A 206 17.12 20.26 -2.46
CA ASN A 206 17.15 21.33 -1.46
C ASN A 206 15.79 21.45 -0.75
N PHE A 207 14.70 21.43 -1.52
CA PHE A 207 13.34 21.48 -0.97
C PHE A 207 13.06 20.29 -0.03
N LEU A 208 13.42 19.08 -0.44
CA LEU A 208 13.26 17.88 0.39
C LEU A 208 14.14 17.93 1.64
N ALA A 209 15.41 18.36 1.54
CA ALA A 209 16.31 18.46 2.67
C ALA A 209 15.85 19.48 3.71
N VAL A 210 15.24 20.59 3.28
CA VAL A 210 14.65 21.59 4.19
C VAL A 210 13.39 21.07 4.90
N THR A 211 12.60 20.21 4.25
CA THR A 211 11.31 19.73 4.79
C THR A 211 11.41 18.44 5.60
N LEU A 212 12.33 17.55 5.23
CA LEU A 212 12.51 16.22 5.83
C LEU A 212 13.82 16.10 6.63
N GLY A 213 14.77 17.02 6.43
CA GLY A 213 16.12 16.92 6.98
C GLY A 213 17.07 16.20 6.02
N LEU A 214 18.37 16.47 6.12
CA LEU A 214 19.37 15.85 5.25
C LEU A 214 19.60 14.37 5.65
N PRO A 215 19.44 13.39 4.73
CA PRO A 215 19.66 11.99 5.05
C PRO A 215 21.12 11.70 5.46
N PRO A 216 21.36 10.87 6.48
CA PRO A 216 22.71 10.49 6.90
C PRO A 216 23.39 9.62 5.84
N GLN A 217 24.68 9.89 5.61
CA GLN A 217 25.54 9.03 4.77
C GLN A 217 26.34 8.03 5.61
N ASN A 218 26.68 8.41 6.84
CA ASN A 218 27.31 7.56 7.86
C ASN A 218 26.70 7.91 9.21
N PHE A 219 26.58 6.93 10.10
CA PHE A 219 26.04 7.14 11.43
C PHE A 219 26.61 6.13 12.43
N GLU A 220 26.47 6.49 13.70
CA GLU A 220 26.67 5.59 14.82
C GLU A 220 25.30 5.24 15.41
N PHE A 221 25.05 3.95 15.62
CA PHE A 221 23.85 3.49 16.31
C PHE A 221 24.24 2.46 17.36
N ALA A 222 23.71 2.61 18.57
CA ALA A 222 23.93 1.66 19.64
C ALA A 222 22.61 1.28 20.29
N PHE A 223 22.48 0.01 20.65
CA PHE A 223 21.30 -0.52 21.32
C PHE A 223 21.70 -1.60 22.34
N ARG A 224 20.77 -1.89 23.24
CA ARG A 224 20.86 -3.03 24.15
C ARG A 224 19.73 -4.00 23.88
N ASN A 225 20.03 -5.29 23.90
CA ASN A 225 19.00 -6.32 23.82
C ASN A 225 18.39 -6.61 25.20
N LYS A 226 17.38 -7.49 25.24
CA LYS A 226 16.73 -7.97 26.48
C LYS A 226 17.69 -8.64 27.47
N ASP A 227 18.84 -9.11 27.00
CA ASP A 227 19.92 -9.71 27.81
C ASP A 227 20.93 -8.65 28.32
N ASN A 228 20.65 -7.35 28.11
CA ASN A 228 21.48 -6.19 28.45
C ASN A 228 22.84 -6.14 27.70
N GLU A 229 23.01 -6.90 26.62
CA GLU A 229 24.20 -6.89 25.78
C GLU A 229 24.24 -5.60 24.93
N TYR A 230 25.38 -4.90 24.95
CA TYR A 230 25.57 -3.69 24.16
C TYR A 230 26.07 -4.03 22.76
N LYS A 231 25.36 -3.53 21.74
CA LYS A 231 25.80 -3.58 20.34
C LYS A 231 25.94 -2.16 19.81
N LYS A 232 26.94 -1.95 18.96
CA LYS A 232 27.22 -0.68 18.29
C LYS A 232 27.54 -0.93 16.83
N PHE A 233 26.88 -0.17 15.98
CA PHE A 233 27.11 -0.09 14.55
C PHE A 233 27.74 1.27 14.21
N VAL A 234 28.72 1.27 13.31
CA VAL A 234 29.28 2.48 12.70
C VAL A 234 29.47 2.19 11.21
N GLY A 235 28.78 2.95 10.37
CA GLY A 235 28.86 2.78 8.94
C GLY A 235 27.75 3.50 8.20
N SER A 236 27.56 3.10 6.95
CA SER A 236 26.57 3.63 6.03
C SER A 236 25.22 2.91 6.14
N PRO A 237 24.14 3.51 5.62
CA PRO A 237 22.82 2.86 5.53
C PRO A 237 22.82 1.52 4.78
N LYS A 238 23.69 1.33 3.77
CA LYS A 238 23.81 0.05 3.05
C LYS A 238 24.52 -1.01 3.89
N GLU A 239 25.57 -0.64 4.60
CA GLU A 239 26.24 -1.56 5.51
C GLU A 239 25.30 -1.99 6.63
N PHE A 240 24.48 -1.06 7.15
CA PHE A 240 23.46 -1.37 8.14
C PHE A 240 22.41 -2.36 7.61
N TYR A 241 21.93 -2.15 6.37
CA TYR A 241 21.03 -3.10 5.70
C TYR A 241 21.64 -4.50 5.61
N ASN A 242 22.88 -4.59 5.13
CA ASN A 242 23.58 -5.86 4.94
C ASN A 242 23.84 -6.60 6.27
N GLU A 243 24.17 -5.87 7.34
CA GLU A 243 24.49 -6.45 8.65
C GLU A 243 23.24 -6.88 9.42
N TYR A 244 22.16 -6.09 9.39
CA TYR A 244 21.01 -6.28 10.29
C TYR A 244 19.73 -6.80 9.62
N VAL A 245 19.64 -6.72 8.29
CA VAL A 245 18.52 -7.30 7.52
C VAL A 245 19.02 -8.45 6.66
N GLY A 246 19.98 -8.17 5.78
CA GLY A 246 20.68 -9.18 4.98
C GLY A 246 19.76 -10.04 4.10
N ILE A 247 18.61 -9.50 3.69
CA ILE A 247 17.64 -10.19 2.84
C ILE A 247 17.88 -9.77 1.40
N ASP A 248 18.00 -10.73 0.48
CA ASP A 248 17.97 -10.41 -0.94
C ASP A 248 16.51 -10.29 -1.39
N LEU A 249 16.05 -9.04 -1.56
CA LEU A 249 14.70 -8.72 -1.98
C LEU A 249 14.41 -9.09 -3.43
N ASN A 250 15.42 -9.51 -4.20
CA ASN A 250 15.22 -10.14 -5.49
C ASN A 250 14.64 -11.56 -5.39
N ASN A 251 14.64 -12.16 -4.20
CA ASN A 251 13.98 -13.43 -3.94
C ASN A 251 12.50 -13.28 -3.58
N TYR A 252 11.95 -12.06 -3.61
CA TYR A 252 10.52 -11.81 -3.40
C TYR A 252 9.86 -11.36 -4.69
N VAL A 253 8.59 -11.72 -4.85
CA VAL A 253 7.76 -11.39 -6.01
C VAL A 253 6.44 -10.80 -5.56
N SER A 254 5.97 -9.81 -6.33
CA SER A 254 4.61 -9.32 -6.20
C SER A 254 3.66 -10.25 -6.94
N VAL A 255 2.72 -10.82 -6.21
CA VAL A 255 1.64 -11.66 -6.72
C VAL A 255 0.33 -10.91 -6.55
N ILE A 256 -0.45 -10.81 -7.63
CA ILE A 256 -1.73 -10.10 -7.63
C ILE A 256 -2.89 -11.06 -7.87
N ASN A 257 -4.08 -10.62 -7.50
CA ASN A 257 -5.35 -11.20 -7.95
C ASN A 257 -6.22 -10.10 -8.58
N ALA A 258 -6.22 -10.06 -9.91
CA ALA A 258 -7.03 -9.17 -10.72
C ALA A 258 -7.86 -10.01 -11.70
N PRO A 259 -9.12 -10.36 -11.35
CA PRO A 259 -9.96 -11.27 -12.15
C PRO A 259 -10.56 -10.60 -13.42
N THR A 260 -9.95 -9.53 -13.94
CA THR A 260 -10.46 -8.82 -15.11
C THR A 260 -10.08 -9.55 -16.40
N ALA A 261 -10.90 -9.43 -17.44
CA ALA A 261 -10.74 -10.22 -18.67
C ALA A 261 -9.44 -9.93 -19.43
N ASP A 262 -8.87 -8.73 -19.27
CA ASP A 262 -7.62 -8.28 -19.88
C ASP A 262 -6.35 -8.79 -19.15
N LYS A 263 -6.52 -9.42 -17.99
CA LYS A 263 -5.44 -9.92 -17.13
C LYS A 263 -5.58 -11.42 -16.87
N PRO A 264 -5.47 -12.31 -17.88
CA PRO A 264 -5.47 -13.76 -17.62
C PRO A 264 -4.42 -14.17 -16.57
N TYR A 265 -4.77 -15.17 -15.77
CA TYR A 265 -3.89 -15.71 -14.73
C TYR A 265 -2.65 -16.40 -15.32
N ASN A 266 -1.64 -16.60 -14.46
CA ASN A 266 -0.33 -17.18 -14.78
C ASN A 266 0.38 -16.40 -15.90
N LYS A 267 0.28 -15.08 -15.81
CA LYS A 267 0.96 -14.12 -16.68
C LYS A 267 1.52 -12.98 -15.85
N SER A 268 2.56 -12.34 -16.38
CA SER A 268 3.19 -11.20 -15.74
C SER A 268 2.75 -9.87 -16.35
N TYR A 269 2.62 -8.86 -15.49
CA TYR A 269 2.14 -7.54 -15.84
C TYR A 269 3.04 -6.46 -15.24
N THR A 270 3.12 -5.34 -15.92
CA THR A 270 3.68 -4.08 -15.43
C THR A 270 2.76 -2.95 -15.86
N VAL A 271 2.96 -1.74 -15.33
CA VAL A 271 2.11 -0.58 -15.64
C VAL A 271 2.97 0.53 -16.20
N GLU A 272 2.55 1.10 -17.32
CA GLU A 272 3.23 2.24 -17.94
C GLU A 272 3.35 3.42 -16.94
N PHE A 273 4.53 4.06 -16.91
CA PHE A 273 4.93 5.13 -15.97
C PHE A 273 5.01 4.76 -14.49
N LEU A 274 4.65 3.55 -14.07
CA LEU A 274 4.73 3.14 -12.68
C LEU A 274 6.20 2.86 -12.28
N GLY A 275 6.73 3.69 -11.39
CA GLY A 275 8.09 3.52 -10.87
C GLY A 275 8.55 4.70 -10.01
N ASN A 276 9.78 4.60 -9.49
CA ASN A 276 10.43 5.67 -8.74
C ASN A 276 11.92 5.79 -9.08
N VAL A 277 12.69 4.70 -9.11
CA VAL A 277 14.14 4.75 -9.34
C VAL A 277 14.44 4.40 -10.80
N ILE A 278 14.98 5.36 -11.55
CA ILE A 278 15.45 5.13 -12.92
C ILE A 278 16.61 4.12 -12.91
N GLY A 279 16.47 3.05 -13.70
CA GLY A 279 17.41 1.92 -13.72
C GLY A 279 17.34 1.02 -12.48
N GLY A 280 16.38 1.23 -11.59
CA GLY A 280 16.09 0.34 -10.47
C GLY A 280 15.24 -0.87 -10.88
N LYS A 281 14.78 -1.62 -9.88
CA LYS A 281 13.88 -2.75 -10.09
C LYS A 281 12.56 -2.28 -10.71
N GLU A 282 12.19 -2.88 -11.85
CA GLU A 282 10.90 -2.62 -12.49
C GLU A 282 9.76 -3.25 -11.70
N VAL A 283 8.60 -2.58 -11.67
CA VAL A 283 7.40 -3.14 -11.05
C VAL A 283 6.88 -4.30 -11.88
N LYS A 284 6.73 -5.47 -11.27
CA LYS A 284 6.27 -6.68 -11.96
C LYS A 284 5.34 -7.51 -11.09
N HIS A 285 4.20 -7.87 -11.65
CA HIS A 285 3.17 -8.66 -10.98
C HIS A 285 2.96 -10.00 -11.66
N LEU A 286 2.88 -11.09 -10.89
CA LEU A 286 2.30 -12.35 -11.36
C LEU A 286 0.82 -12.38 -10.97
N ASN A 287 -0.10 -12.48 -11.94
CA ASN A 287 -1.52 -12.63 -11.62
C ASN A 287 -1.88 -14.10 -11.39
N VAL A 288 -2.53 -14.43 -10.27
CA VAL A 288 -2.96 -15.79 -9.93
C VAL A 288 -4.39 -15.82 -9.39
N GLU A 289 -5.00 -17.00 -9.43
CA GLU A 289 -6.29 -17.30 -8.81
C GLU A 289 -6.25 -17.07 -7.28
N MET A 290 -7.36 -16.65 -6.68
CA MET A 290 -7.40 -16.27 -5.26
C MET A 290 -7.07 -17.44 -4.32
N ASP A 291 -7.49 -18.66 -4.65
CA ASP A 291 -7.13 -19.85 -3.88
C ASP A 291 -5.60 -20.07 -3.83
N ARG A 292 -4.93 -19.83 -4.96
CA ARG A 292 -3.47 -19.95 -5.03
C ARG A 292 -2.78 -18.79 -4.31
N PHE A 293 -3.31 -17.58 -4.46
CA PHE A 293 -2.89 -16.39 -3.74
C PHE A 293 -2.87 -16.62 -2.21
N LYS A 294 -3.99 -17.08 -1.64
CA LYS A 294 -4.10 -17.36 -0.19
C LYS A 294 -3.13 -18.46 0.25
N LYS A 295 -2.99 -19.53 -0.54
CA LYS A 295 -2.03 -20.62 -0.26
C LYS A 295 -0.58 -20.14 -0.21
N LEU A 296 -0.19 -19.23 -1.09
CA LEU A 296 1.16 -18.63 -1.08
C LEU A 296 1.40 -17.84 0.21
N ALA A 297 0.44 -17.00 0.61
CA ALA A 297 0.53 -16.23 1.86
C ALA A 297 0.59 -17.13 3.10
N ILE A 298 -0.26 -18.17 3.16
CA ILE A 298 -0.25 -19.16 4.26
C ILE A 298 1.08 -19.89 4.32
N ALA A 299 1.62 -20.35 3.19
CA ALA A 299 2.89 -21.07 3.15
C ALA A 299 4.07 -20.21 3.67
N GLN A 300 4.09 -18.91 3.34
CA GLN A 300 5.09 -17.99 3.86
C GLN A 300 4.95 -17.80 5.39
N MET A 301 3.72 -17.63 5.89
CA MET A 301 3.49 -17.51 7.33
C MET A 301 3.78 -18.79 8.10
N GLN A 302 3.50 -19.97 7.52
CA GLN A 302 3.91 -21.26 8.08
C GLN A 302 5.43 -21.40 8.16
N ALA A 303 6.17 -20.73 7.27
CA ALA A 303 7.63 -20.63 7.34
C ALA A 303 8.13 -19.57 8.34
N GLY A 304 7.23 -18.92 9.09
CA GLY A 304 7.56 -17.94 10.12
C GLY A 304 7.77 -16.52 9.62
N GLU A 305 7.44 -16.22 8.36
CA GLU A 305 7.59 -14.90 7.76
C GLU A 305 6.26 -14.20 7.58
N THR A 306 6.18 -12.92 7.95
CA THR A 306 4.99 -12.10 7.68
C THR A 306 4.87 -11.79 6.19
N VAL A 307 3.69 -11.35 5.74
CA VAL A 307 3.41 -11.09 4.31
C VAL A 307 2.98 -9.64 4.13
N TRP A 308 3.73 -8.87 3.35
CA TRP A 308 3.25 -7.56 2.87
C TRP A 308 2.06 -7.81 1.94
N PHE A 309 0.97 -7.05 2.12
CA PHE A 309 -0.19 -7.15 1.23
C PHE A 309 -0.85 -5.79 0.97
N GLY A 310 -1.49 -5.70 -0.19
CA GLY A 310 -2.21 -4.53 -0.67
C GLY A 310 -3.69 -4.84 -0.88
N CYS A 311 -4.55 -3.92 -0.42
CA CYS A 311 -6.00 -4.10 -0.39
C CYS A 311 -6.75 -2.78 -0.56
N ASP A 312 -8.08 -2.84 -0.69
CA ASP A 312 -8.97 -1.69 -0.50
C ASP A 312 -9.49 -1.62 0.94
N VAL A 313 -8.71 -1.03 1.85
CA VAL A 313 -9.01 -1.02 3.30
C VAL A 313 -10.26 -0.21 3.66
N GLY A 314 -10.80 0.58 2.72
CA GLY A 314 -12.02 1.37 2.93
C GLY A 314 -13.30 0.54 2.86
N GLN A 315 -13.25 -0.62 2.21
CA GLN A 315 -14.39 -1.47 1.93
C GLN A 315 -14.73 -2.37 3.12
N GLU A 316 -16.01 -2.41 3.52
CA GLU A 316 -16.51 -3.26 4.61
C GLU A 316 -15.61 -3.24 5.87
N SER A 317 -15.26 -2.03 6.31
CA SER A 317 -14.18 -1.76 7.27
C SER A 317 -14.67 -1.00 8.51
N ASN A 318 -14.71 -1.68 9.65
CA ASN A 318 -14.93 -1.05 10.96
C ASN A 318 -13.59 -0.75 11.63
N ARG A 319 -13.07 0.47 11.36
CA ARG A 319 -11.77 0.93 11.85
C ARG A 319 -11.63 0.99 13.36
N SER A 320 -12.72 1.28 14.08
CA SER A 320 -12.72 1.33 15.54
C SER A 320 -12.67 -0.05 16.16
N ALA A 321 -13.42 -1.02 15.63
CA ALA A 321 -13.41 -2.39 16.12
C ALA A 321 -12.18 -3.17 15.64
N GLY A 322 -11.57 -2.76 14.53
CA GLY A 322 -10.48 -3.46 13.87
C GLY A 322 -10.97 -4.63 13.03
N LEU A 323 -12.11 -4.47 12.35
CA LEU A 323 -12.74 -5.53 11.55
C LEU A 323 -12.74 -5.15 10.08
N LEU A 324 -12.31 -6.08 9.23
CA LEU A 324 -12.38 -6.04 7.77
C LEU A 324 -13.21 -7.27 7.33
N THR A 325 -14.54 -7.15 7.36
CA THR A 325 -15.42 -8.33 7.25
C THR A 325 -16.69 -8.00 6.48
N MET A 326 -17.13 -8.92 5.62
CA MET A 326 -18.32 -8.74 4.78
C MET A 326 -19.63 -8.67 5.57
N ASP A 327 -19.61 -9.07 6.84
CA ASP A 327 -20.77 -9.12 7.73
C ASP A 327 -20.81 -7.94 8.73
N SER A 328 -19.93 -6.93 8.56
CA SER A 328 -19.85 -5.79 9.48
C SER A 328 -21.11 -4.92 9.48
N TYR A 329 -21.82 -4.82 8.34
CA TYR A 329 -22.99 -3.94 8.18
C TYR A 329 -24.16 -4.64 7.48
N ASP A 330 -25.39 -4.50 8.01
CA ASP A 330 -26.60 -5.12 7.42
C ASP A 330 -27.39 -4.15 6.53
N PHE A 331 -26.87 -3.89 5.32
CA PHE A 331 -27.56 -3.06 4.32
C PHE A 331 -28.84 -3.69 3.80
N LYS A 332 -28.86 -5.02 3.69
CA LYS A 332 -29.97 -5.76 3.07
C LYS A 332 -31.23 -5.67 3.90
N SER A 333 -31.18 -6.02 5.19
CA SER A 333 -32.35 -5.93 6.06
C SER A 333 -32.76 -4.48 6.28
N SER A 334 -31.79 -3.58 6.40
CA SER A 334 -32.04 -2.19 6.80
C SER A 334 -32.58 -1.31 5.68
N LEU A 335 -32.00 -1.43 4.48
CA LEU A 335 -32.27 -0.54 3.35
C LEU A 335 -32.81 -1.24 2.11
N ASP A 336 -32.96 -2.58 2.13
CA ASP A 336 -33.25 -3.39 0.94
C ASP A 336 -32.20 -3.19 -0.19
N ILE A 337 -30.96 -2.90 0.21
CA ILE A 337 -29.83 -2.70 -0.71
C ILE A 337 -28.88 -3.89 -0.60
N GLU A 338 -28.52 -4.45 -1.76
CA GLU A 338 -27.52 -5.51 -1.88
C GLU A 338 -26.50 -5.07 -2.93
N PHE A 339 -25.24 -4.94 -2.50
CA PHE A 339 -24.12 -4.64 -3.39
C PHE A 339 -23.65 -5.94 -4.04
N THR A 340 -23.85 -6.07 -5.36
CA THR A 340 -23.68 -7.34 -6.10
C THR A 340 -22.57 -7.31 -7.14
N GLN A 341 -21.83 -6.20 -7.25
CA GLN A 341 -20.77 -6.07 -8.22
C GLN A 341 -19.63 -7.02 -7.88
N SER A 342 -19.20 -7.84 -8.85
CA SER A 342 -18.05 -8.74 -8.67
C SER A 342 -16.74 -7.96 -8.50
N LYS A 343 -15.71 -8.60 -7.96
CA LYS A 343 -14.36 -8.00 -7.87
C LYS A 343 -13.84 -7.47 -9.21
N ALA A 344 -14.04 -8.22 -10.31
CA ALA A 344 -13.69 -7.76 -11.65
C ALA A 344 -14.49 -6.53 -12.05
N GLY A 345 -15.81 -6.54 -11.81
CA GLY A 345 -16.65 -5.38 -12.07
C GLY A 345 -16.24 -4.15 -11.27
N ARG A 346 -15.85 -4.30 -9.99
CA ARG A 346 -15.39 -3.17 -9.17
C ARG A 346 -14.09 -2.56 -9.70
N LEU A 347 -13.17 -3.38 -10.20
CA LEU A 347 -11.93 -2.93 -10.85
C LEU A 347 -12.23 -2.20 -12.17
N ASP A 348 -13.03 -2.79 -13.06
CA ASP A 348 -13.30 -2.25 -14.40
C ASP A 348 -14.13 -0.95 -14.36
N TYR A 349 -14.99 -0.80 -13.36
CA TYR A 349 -15.92 0.34 -13.24
C TYR A 349 -15.48 1.37 -12.18
N GLY A 350 -14.27 1.24 -11.63
CA GLY A 350 -13.66 2.24 -10.75
C GLY A 350 -14.28 2.33 -9.36
N GLU A 351 -14.91 1.27 -8.87
CA GLU A 351 -15.47 1.20 -7.52
C GLU A 351 -14.43 0.76 -6.48
N SER A 352 -13.46 -0.07 -6.89
CA SER A 352 -12.42 -0.55 -5.98
C SER A 352 -11.10 -0.78 -6.69
N LEU A 353 -10.00 -0.58 -5.97
CA LEU A 353 -8.61 -0.75 -6.37
C LEU A 353 -7.76 -0.80 -5.09
N MET A 354 -6.47 -1.13 -5.21
CA MET A 354 -5.59 -1.11 -4.05
C MET A 354 -5.41 0.32 -3.50
N THR A 355 -5.84 0.56 -2.26
CA THR A 355 -5.77 1.89 -1.61
C THR A 355 -4.83 1.93 -0.41
N HIS A 356 -4.45 0.78 0.15
CA HIS A 356 -3.64 0.72 1.36
C HIS A 356 -2.88 -0.60 1.45
N ALA A 357 -1.68 -0.55 2.03
CA ALA A 357 -0.80 -1.68 2.25
C ALA A 357 -0.56 -1.91 3.74
N MET A 358 -0.58 -3.18 4.14
CA MET A 358 -0.47 -3.65 5.52
C MET A 358 0.34 -4.95 5.56
N VAL A 359 0.42 -5.58 6.73
CA VAL A 359 1.15 -6.85 6.91
C VAL A 359 0.19 -7.92 7.43
N LEU A 360 0.15 -9.08 6.78
CA LEU A 360 -0.44 -10.29 7.35
C LEU A 360 0.55 -10.85 8.37
N ALA A 361 0.11 -10.87 9.63
CA ALA A 361 0.90 -11.26 10.79
C ALA A 361 0.43 -12.60 11.40
N GLY A 362 -0.55 -13.25 10.78
CA GLY A 362 -1.14 -14.49 11.25
C GLY A 362 -2.37 -14.90 10.46
N VAL A 363 -2.78 -16.15 10.63
CA VAL A 363 -3.95 -16.74 9.98
C VAL A 363 -4.56 -17.82 10.87
N ASP A 364 -5.87 -17.87 10.91
CA ASP A 364 -6.61 -18.96 11.54
C ASP A 364 -7.00 -19.99 10.47
N LEU A 365 -6.72 -21.26 10.76
CA LEU A 365 -6.91 -22.36 9.81
C LEU A 365 -7.94 -23.35 10.35
N ASP A 366 -8.80 -23.85 9.47
CA ASP A 366 -9.71 -24.95 9.78
C ASP A 366 -8.97 -26.30 9.82
N ALA A 367 -9.73 -27.38 10.05
CA ALA A 367 -9.19 -28.74 10.13
C ALA A 367 -8.59 -29.25 8.80
N ASP A 368 -9.01 -28.67 7.68
CA ASP A 368 -8.55 -29.02 6.33
C ASP A 368 -7.39 -28.10 5.87
N GLY A 369 -7.01 -27.13 6.69
CA GLY A 369 -5.92 -26.19 6.43
C GLY A 369 -6.33 -24.97 5.59
N ASN A 370 -7.64 -24.71 5.43
CA ASN A 370 -8.13 -23.50 4.77
C ASN A 370 -8.21 -22.34 5.76
N SER A 371 -7.97 -21.13 5.27
CA SER A 371 -8.08 -19.91 6.07
C SER A 371 -9.52 -19.58 6.42
N THR A 372 -9.75 -19.16 7.66
CA THR A 372 -11.06 -18.67 8.13
C THR A 372 -11.04 -17.17 8.39
N LYS A 373 -9.90 -16.64 8.84
CA LYS A 373 -9.63 -15.23 9.11
C LYS A 373 -8.14 -14.95 9.24
N TRP A 374 -7.79 -13.68 9.12
CA TRP A 374 -6.41 -13.22 8.97
C TRP A 374 -6.10 -12.12 9.97
N LYS A 375 -4.93 -12.20 10.58
CA LYS A 375 -4.41 -11.16 11.47
C LYS A 375 -3.66 -10.13 10.64
N VAL A 376 -4.08 -8.88 10.76
CA VAL A 376 -3.53 -7.77 9.98
C VAL A 376 -2.85 -6.78 10.92
N GLU A 377 -1.56 -6.54 10.73
CA GLU A 377 -0.85 -5.43 11.37
C GLU A 377 -1.00 -4.18 10.50
N ASN A 378 -1.56 -3.12 11.08
CA ASN A 378 -1.73 -1.83 10.42
C ASN A 378 -0.70 -0.81 10.94
N SER A 379 -0.58 0.32 10.23
CA SER A 379 0.35 1.42 10.52
C SER A 379 -0.37 2.71 10.91
N TRP A 380 -1.49 2.63 11.62
CA TRP A 380 -2.28 3.79 12.10
C TRP A 380 -2.13 4.05 13.61
N GLY A 381 -1.16 3.40 14.25
CA GLY A 381 -0.94 3.48 15.68
C GLY A 381 -1.90 2.60 16.49
N LYS A 382 -1.61 2.50 17.79
CA LYS A 382 -2.27 1.56 18.71
C LYS A 382 -3.75 1.84 18.98
N ASP A 383 -4.24 3.03 18.66
CA ASP A 383 -5.62 3.43 18.95
C ASP A 383 -6.60 3.01 17.84
N ALA A 384 -6.09 2.56 16.69
CA ALA A 384 -6.88 1.94 15.63
C ALA A 384 -7.07 0.44 15.91
N GLY A 385 -8.27 -0.08 15.66
CA GLY A 385 -8.60 -1.49 15.90
C GLY A 385 -8.21 -2.00 17.29
N GLN A 386 -7.66 -3.21 17.35
CA GLN A 386 -7.21 -3.83 18.59
C GLN A 386 -5.70 -3.64 18.76
N LYS A 387 -5.30 -2.55 19.44
CA LYS A 387 -3.88 -2.18 19.61
C LYS A 387 -3.13 -2.00 18.28
N GLY A 388 -3.82 -1.53 17.24
CA GLY A 388 -3.29 -1.37 15.89
C GLY A 388 -3.44 -2.58 14.98
N TYR A 389 -3.90 -3.72 15.51
CA TYR A 389 -4.17 -4.90 14.72
C TYR A 389 -5.64 -4.99 14.32
N PHE A 390 -5.87 -5.58 13.16
CA PHE A 390 -7.16 -5.81 12.55
C PHE A 390 -7.36 -7.32 12.31
N VAL A 391 -8.62 -7.73 12.20
CA VAL A 391 -9.05 -9.06 11.78
C VAL A 391 -9.74 -8.92 10.43
N ALA A 392 -9.25 -9.63 9.42
CA ALA A 392 -9.95 -9.76 8.15
C ALA A 392 -10.62 -11.13 8.03
N SER A 393 -11.89 -11.20 7.64
CA SER A 393 -12.52 -12.49 7.31
C SER A 393 -11.94 -13.04 6.01
N ASP A 394 -12.03 -14.35 5.80
CA ASP A 394 -11.55 -14.95 4.56
C ASP A 394 -12.30 -14.43 3.32
N GLU A 395 -13.62 -14.18 3.44
CA GLU A 395 -14.38 -13.61 2.31
C GLU A 395 -13.96 -12.17 2.00
N TRP A 396 -13.58 -11.39 3.02
CA TRP A 396 -13.07 -10.03 2.78
C TRP A 396 -11.73 -10.05 2.04
N MET A 397 -10.87 -11.03 2.36
CA MET A 397 -9.62 -11.25 1.60
C MET A 397 -9.91 -11.56 0.13
N ASP A 398 -10.93 -12.38 -0.14
CA ASP A 398 -11.32 -12.71 -1.51
C ASP A 398 -11.74 -11.47 -2.31
N GLU A 399 -12.54 -10.60 -1.70
CA GLU A 399 -13.18 -9.48 -2.40
C GLU A 399 -12.29 -8.22 -2.51
N TYR A 400 -11.49 -7.90 -1.49
CA TYR A 400 -10.82 -6.59 -1.38
C TYR A 400 -9.31 -6.65 -1.21
N THR A 401 -8.69 -7.83 -1.27
CA THR A 401 -7.22 -7.96 -1.33
C THR A 401 -6.75 -8.18 -2.76
N TYR A 402 -5.74 -7.43 -3.19
CA TYR A 402 -5.28 -7.40 -4.58
C TYR A 402 -3.84 -7.85 -4.77
N GLN A 403 -2.99 -7.72 -3.75
CA GLN A 403 -1.56 -7.95 -3.88
C GLN A 403 -0.99 -8.58 -2.62
N ILE A 404 -0.09 -9.56 -2.75
CA ILE A 404 0.80 -10.05 -1.71
C ILE A 404 2.22 -10.08 -2.23
N VAL A 405 3.17 -10.05 -1.31
CA VAL A 405 4.59 -10.25 -1.62
C VAL A 405 5.07 -11.53 -0.95
N VAL A 406 5.52 -12.47 -1.77
CA VAL A 406 5.96 -13.78 -1.30
C VAL A 406 7.32 -14.17 -1.86
N ARG A 407 8.00 -15.10 -1.19
CA ARG A 407 9.26 -15.67 -1.67
C ARG A 407 9.06 -16.41 -3.00
N LYS A 408 10.02 -16.28 -3.91
CA LYS A 408 10.06 -16.95 -5.22
C LYS A 408 10.03 -18.47 -5.11
N ASP A 409 10.65 -19.02 -4.07
CA ASP A 409 10.73 -20.46 -3.85
C ASP A 409 9.39 -21.12 -3.51
N LEU A 410 8.36 -20.32 -3.21
CA LEU A 410 6.99 -20.79 -3.00
C LEU A 410 6.20 -20.94 -4.32
N LEU A 411 6.70 -20.35 -5.41
CA LEU A 411 6.11 -20.50 -6.74
C LEU A 411 6.40 -21.88 -7.32
N THR A 412 5.46 -22.39 -8.11
CA THR A 412 5.71 -23.52 -9.00
C THR A 412 6.67 -23.11 -10.13
N GLU A 413 7.27 -24.08 -10.82
CA GLU A 413 8.13 -23.81 -11.98
C GLU A 413 7.39 -23.03 -13.08
N GLU A 414 6.10 -23.33 -13.30
CA GLU A 414 5.27 -22.64 -14.29
C GLU A 414 4.99 -21.18 -13.90
N GLU A 415 4.66 -20.94 -12.63
CA GLU A 415 4.44 -19.59 -12.09
C GLU A 415 5.72 -18.74 -12.12
N LEU A 416 6.86 -19.34 -11.78
CA LEU A 416 8.16 -18.67 -11.84
C LEU A 416 8.51 -18.32 -13.29
N ALA A 417 8.33 -19.24 -14.23
CA ALA A 417 8.54 -18.98 -15.66
C ALA A 417 7.63 -17.85 -16.16
N ALA A 418 6.35 -17.86 -15.81
CA ALA A 418 5.40 -16.80 -16.15
C ALA A 418 5.80 -15.44 -15.54
N TYR A 419 6.32 -15.45 -14.30
CA TYR A 419 6.86 -14.26 -13.67
C TYR A 419 8.15 -13.78 -14.37
N GLU A 420 8.96 -14.64 -14.98
CA GLU A 420 10.20 -14.24 -15.66
C GLU A 420 9.99 -13.77 -17.11
N GLU A 421 8.89 -14.17 -17.76
CA GLU A 421 8.48 -13.70 -19.10
C GLU A 421 8.42 -12.16 -19.19
N LYS A 422 8.54 -11.62 -20.41
CA LYS A 422 8.35 -10.18 -20.65
C LYS A 422 6.93 -9.79 -20.23
N PRO A 423 6.76 -8.85 -19.28
CA PRO A 423 5.44 -8.53 -18.76
C PRO A 423 4.60 -7.82 -19.82
N GLN A 424 3.29 -8.05 -19.77
CA GLN A 424 2.32 -7.23 -20.49
C GLN A 424 2.30 -5.84 -19.86
N VAL A 425 2.47 -4.79 -20.68
CA VAL A 425 2.43 -3.39 -20.23
C VAL A 425 0.98 -2.92 -20.24
N LEU A 426 0.46 -2.64 -19.06
CA LEU A 426 -0.86 -2.06 -18.84
C LEU A 426 -0.80 -0.53 -18.98
N LEU A 427 -1.95 0.08 -19.26
CA LEU A 427 -2.07 1.53 -19.42
C LEU A 427 -1.80 2.25 -18.08
N PRO A 428 -1.37 3.52 -18.09
CA PRO A 428 -0.98 4.22 -16.85
C PRO A 428 -2.10 4.30 -15.80
N TRP A 429 -3.35 4.37 -16.23
CA TRP A 429 -4.55 4.46 -15.37
C TRP A 429 -5.20 3.10 -15.08
N ASP A 430 -4.49 1.99 -15.31
CA ASP A 430 -4.95 0.67 -14.89
C ASP A 430 -5.07 0.61 -13.35
N PRO A 431 -6.12 -0.02 -12.77
CA PRO A 431 -6.28 -0.09 -11.31
C PRO A 431 -5.18 -0.89 -10.61
N MET A 432 -4.43 -1.76 -11.31
CA MET A 432 -3.24 -2.44 -10.76
C MET A 432 -2.00 -1.51 -10.72
N GLY A 433 -2.08 -0.34 -11.34
CA GLY A 433 -1.12 0.75 -11.19
C GLY A 433 -1.35 1.61 -9.95
N ALA A 434 -2.38 1.30 -9.16
CA ALA A 434 -2.68 2.04 -7.95
C ALA A 434 -1.48 2.05 -7.00
N LEU A 435 -1.29 3.20 -6.34
CA LEU A 435 -0.24 3.43 -5.37
C LEU A 435 -0.90 3.55 -4.00
N ALA A 436 -0.67 2.53 -3.16
CA ALA A 436 -1.17 2.45 -1.79
C ALA A 436 -0.44 3.40 -0.84
#